data_AF-A0A7W1C7B9-F1
#
_entry.id   AF-A0A7W1C7B9-F1
#
_cell.length_a   1.000
_cell.length_b   1.000
_cell.length_c   1.000
_cell.angle_alpha   90.00
_cell.angle_beta   90.00
_cell.angle_gamma   90.00
#
_symmetry.space_group_name_H-M   'P 1'
#
loop_
_entity.id
_entity.type
_entity.pdbx_description
1 polymer ?
#
loop_
_entity_poly.entity_id
_entity_poly.type
_entity_poly.pdbx_seq_one_letter_code
_entity_poly.pdbx_strand_id
1 'polypeptide(L)' 'MTGTISREDLKQKIDRGDNFRLIETLAEDKYQKAHLPGAVHLPPDQIHERAAEILPDKAAEIVVYCASPT' A
#
# COMPACT_ATOMS: atom_id res chain seq x y z
N MET A 1 6.78 10.44 -10.57
CA MET A 1 6.18 11.58 -9.82
C MET A 1 5.38 10.99 -8.68
N THR A 2 5.45 11.57 -7.49
CA THR A 2 4.64 11.14 -6.34
C THR A 2 3.46 12.09 -6.18
N GLY A 3 2.26 11.54 -6.01
CA GLY A 3 1.02 12.29 -5.79
C GLY A 3 0.19 11.62 -4.69
N THR A 4 -0.89 12.29 -4.28
CA THR A 4 -1.87 11.73 -3.36
C THR A 4 -3.11 11.28 -4.12
N ILE A 5 -3.78 10.27 -3.58
CA ILE A 5 -5.07 9.77 -4.07
C ILE A 5 -6.12 9.99 -2.98
N SER A 6 -7.36 10.34 -3.36
CA SER A 6 -8.44 10.46 -2.40
C SER A 6 -8.89 9.07 -1.91
N ARG A 7 -9.56 9.02 -0.75
CA ARG A 7 -10.13 7.76 -0.23
C ARG A 7 -11.19 7.18 -1.15
N GLU A 8 -12.00 8.05 -1.76
CA GLU A 8 -13.06 7.67 -2.68
C GLU A 8 -12.47 7.05 -3.96
N ASP A 9 -11.46 7.71 -4.55
CA ASP A 9 -10.79 7.20 -5.74
C ASP A 9 -10.11 5.86 -5.45
N LEU A 10 -9.38 5.74 -4.34
CA LEU A 10 -8.74 4.48 -3.96
C LEU A 10 -9.77 3.36 -3.79
N LYS A 11 -10.89 3.64 -3.11
CA LYS A 11 -11.98 2.67 -2.96
C LYS A 11 -12.52 2.23 -4.32
N GLN A 12 -12.75 3.16 -5.24
CA GLN A 12 -13.22 2.82 -6.58
C GLN A 12 -12.21 1.99 -7.37
N LYS A 13 -10.89 2.26 -7.23
CA LYS A 13 -9.84 1.43 -7.85
C LYS A 13 -9.87 0.00 -7.31
N ILE A 14 -10.06 -0.17 -5.99
CA ILE A 14 -10.21 -1.48 -5.34
C ILE A 14 -11.48 -2.19 -5.85
N ASP A 15 -12.62 -1.50 -5.85
CA ASP A 15 -13.92 -2.08 -6.24
C ASP A 15 -13.94 -2.49 -7.73
N ARG A 16 -13.24 -1.77 -8.60
CA ARG A 16 -13.09 -2.11 -10.03
C ARG A 16 -12.07 -3.23 -10.28
N GLY A 17 -11.22 -3.54 -9.31
CA GLY A 17 -10.09 -4.46 -9.51
C GLY A 17 -9.03 -3.88 -10.44
N ASP A 18 -8.79 -2.56 -10.39
CA ASP A 18 -7.71 -1.91 -11.14
C ASP A 18 -6.36 -2.59 -10.80
N ASN A 19 -5.43 -2.64 -11.76
CA ASN A 19 -4.12 -3.23 -11.54
C ASN A 19 -3.15 -2.23 -10.88
N PHE A 20 -2.96 -2.35 -9.56
CA PHE A 20 -1.98 -1.57 -8.78
C PHE A 20 -1.52 -2.36 -7.54
N ARG A 21 -0.45 -1.92 -6.91
CA ARG A 21 0.05 -2.48 -5.65
C ARG A 21 -0.39 -1.59 -4.49
N LEU A 22 -1.12 -2.17 -3.54
CA LEU A 22 -1.55 -1.49 -2.31
C LEU A 22 -0.65 -1.89 -1.14
N ILE A 23 -0.05 -0.92 -0.47
CA ILE A 23 0.94 -1.14 0.59
C ILE A 23 0.46 -0.53 1.90
N GLU A 24 0.34 -1.37 2.93
CA GLU A 24 0.10 -0.96 4.32
C GLU A 24 1.44 -0.81 5.04
N THR A 25 1.61 0.29 5.76
CA THR A 25 2.87 0.63 6.45
C THR A 25 2.74 0.65 7.96
N LEU A 26 1.54 0.48 8.51
CA LEU A 26 1.36 0.37 9.95
C LEU A 26 2.03 -0.89 10.52
N ALA A 27 2.27 -0.89 11.83
CA ALA A 27 2.85 -2.03 12.54
C ALA A 27 1.99 -3.32 12.39
N GLU A 28 2.64 -4.47 12.57
CA GLU A 28 2.02 -5.81 12.42
C GLU A 28 0.71 -5.95 13.20
N ASP A 29 0.66 -5.46 14.45
CA ASP A 29 -0.54 -5.54 15.30
C ASP A 29 -1.75 -4.80 14.69
N LYS A 30 -1.49 -3.70 13.97
CA LYS A 30 -2.51 -2.93 13.28
C LYS A 30 -2.94 -3.62 11.99
N TYR A 31 -1.98 -4.09 11.19
CA TYR A 31 -2.27 -4.84 9.95
C TYR A 31 -3.13 -6.08 10.25
N GLN A 32 -2.74 -6.89 11.23
CA GLN A 32 -3.48 -8.09 11.63
C GLN A 32 -4.88 -7.77 12.18
N LYS A 33 -5.04 -6.63 12.86
CA LYS A 33 -6.34 -6.18 13.36
C LYS A 33 -7.27 -5.80 12.20
N ALA A 34 -6.78 -5.04 11.23
CA ALA A 34 -7.51 -4.67 10.02
C ALA A 34 -6.57 -4.09 8.97
N HIS A 35 -6.82 -4.44 7.71
CA HIS A 35 -6.16 -3.85 6.54
C HIS A 35 -7.11 -3.87 5.33
N LEU A 36 -6.78 -3.10 4.30
CA LEU A 36 -7.57 -3.07 3.08
C LEU A 36 -7.40 -4.38 2.28
N PRO A 37 -8.45 -4.88 1.60
CA PRO A 37 -8.34 -6.08 0.77
C PRO A 37 -7.20 -5.97 -0.26
N GLY A 38 -6.36 -6.99 -0.34
CA GLY A 38 -5.21 -7.02 -1.25
C GLY A 38 -4.00 -6.18 -0.82
N ALA A 39 -4.07 -5.50 0.33
CA ALA A 39 -2.93 -4.76 0.86
C ALA A 39 -1.79 -5.71 1.29
N VAL A 40 -0.58 -5.40 0.83
CA VAL A 40 0.64 -6.06 1.28
C VAL A 40 1.24 -5.26 2.44
N HIS A 41 1.54 -5.95 3.53
CA HIS A 41 2.18 -5.34 4.69
C HIS A 41 3.68 -5.14 4.44
N LEU A 42 4.12 -3.88 4.51
CA LEU A 42 5.52 -3.49 4.38
C LEU A 42 5.79 -2.27 5.28
N PRO A 43 6.10 -2.49 6.56
CA PRO A 43 6.34 -1.40 7.50
C PRO A 43 7.69 -0.69 7.20
N PRO A 44 7.84 0.60 7.57
CA PRO A 44 8.99 1.42 7.19
C PRO A 44 10.38 0.84 7.52
N ASP A 45 10.49 0.15 8.65
CA ASP A 45 11.71 -0.51 9.13
C ASP A 45 12.14 -1.70 8.24
N GLN A 46 11.24 -2.25 7.44
CA GLN A 46 11.49 -3.39 6.56
C GLN A 46 11.57 -3.02 5.07
N ILE A 47 11.28 -1.77 4.70
CA ILE A 47 11.26 -1.31 3.30
C ILE A 47 12.60 -1.58 2.62
N HIS A 48 13.71 -1.23 3.25
CA HIS A 48 15.04 -1.36 2.65
C HIS A 48 15.42 -2.81 2.31
N GLU A 49 14.95 -3.76 3.11
CA GLU A 49 15.31 -5.17 2.96
C GLU A 49 14.33 -5.91 2.04
N ARG A 50 13.03 -5.60 2.12
CA ARG A 50 11.97 -6.40 1.49
C ARG A 50 11.34 -5.77 0.25
N ALA A 51 11.46 -4.45 0.05
CA ALA A 51 10.72 -3.78 -1.04
C ALA A 51 11.10 -4.30 -2.42
N ALA A 52 12.38 -4.58 -2.69
CA ALA A 52 12.83 -5.07 -3.99
C ALA A 52 12.29 -6.48 -4.33
N GLU A 53 12.07 -7.32 -3.31
CA GLU A 53 11.49 -8.65 -3.46
C GLU A 53 9.97 -8.58 -3.69
N ILE A 54 9.28 -7.73 -2.93
CA ILE A 54 7.82 -7.62 -2.95
C ILE A 54 7.31 -6.80 -4.15
N LEU A 55 8.08 -5.78 -4.55
CA LEU A 55 7.79 -4.80 -5.60
C LEU A 55 8.91 -4.82 -6.67
N PRO A 56 9.11 -5.96 -7.37
CA PRO A 56 10.17 -6.09 -8.36
C PRO A 56 9.90 -5.24 -9.61
N ASP A 57 8.62 -5.03 -9.95
CA ASP A 57 8.21 -4.17 -11.06
C ASP A 57 8.19 -2.70 -10.63
N LYS A 58 9.21 -1.96 -11.06
CA LYS A 58 9.36 -0.52 -10.79
C LYS A 58 8.44 0.37 -11.65
N ALA A 59 7.77 -0.20 -12.65
CA ALA A 59 6.79 0.49 -13.48
C ALA A 59 5.35 0.36 -12.94
N ALA A 60 5.12 -0.54 -11.97
CA ALA A 60 3.82 -0.72 -11.37
C ALA A 60 3.35 0.56 -10.65
N GLU A 61 2.04 0.84 -10.73
CA GLU A 61 1.40 1.83 -9.87
C GLU A 61 1.43 1.30 -8.43
N ILE A 62 2.01 2.10 -7.50
CA ILE A 62 2.10 1.75 -6.08
C ILE A 62 1.36 2.81 -5.28
N VAL A 63 0.38 2.37 -4.50
CA VAL A 63 -0.35 3.19 -3.53
C VAL A 63 0.05 2.76 -2.13
N VAL A 64 0.57 3.69 -1.35
CA VAL A 64 0.94 3.48 0.05
C VAL A 64 -0.09 4.16 0.93
N TYR A 65 -0.51 3.49 2.00
CA TYR A 65 -1.39 4.08 3.01
C TYR A 65 -0.91 3.79 4.43
N CYS A 66 -1.38 4.62 5.36
CA CYS A 66 -1.05 4.61 6.79
C CYS A 66 -2.24 5.19 7.58
N ALA A 67 -2.08 5.42 8.88
CA ALA A 67 -3.09 6.04 9.73
C ALA A 67 -3.31 7.54 9.43
N SER A 68 -2.26 8.25 9.01
CA SER A 68 -2.28 9.70 8.76
C SER A 68 -1.39 10.09 7.58
N PRO A 69 -1.64 11.26 6.96
CA PRO A 69 -0.75 11.85 5.96
C PRO A 69 0.49 12.53 6.56
N THR A 70 0.57 12.59 7.89
CA THR A 70 1.64 13.23 8.68
C THR A 70 2.53 12.19 9.32
#